data_AF-A0A1I2LVK3-F1
#
_entry.id   AF-A0A1I2LVK3-F1
#
_cell.length_a   1.000
_cell.length_b   1.000
_cell.length_c   1.000
_cell.angle_alpha   90.00
_cell.angle_beta   90.00
_cell.angle_gamma   90.00
#
_symmetry.space_group_name_H-M   'P 1'
#
loop_
_entity.id
_entity.type
_entity.pdbx_description
1 polymer ?
#
loop_
_entity_poly.entity_id
_entity_poly.type
_entity_poly.pdbx_seq_one_letter_code
_entity_poly.pdbx_strand_id
1 'polypeptide(L)' 'MGKTACKKKDFEESETPKYCCKKCGAKVKKEGKVCKPKKLK' A
#
# COMPACT_ATOMS: atom_id res chain seq x y z
N MET A 1 -13.07 7.58 -6.28
CA MET A 1 -12.21 6.37 -6.35
C MET A 1 -11.00 6.55 -5.45
N GLY A 2 -11.06 6.07 -4.20
CA GLY A 2 -10.05 6.32 -3.17
C GLY A 2 -9.13 5.13 -2.96
N LYS A 3 -7.83 5.37 -3.03
CA LYS A 3 -6.75 4.37 -2.89
C LYS A 3 -6.96 3.50 -1.64
N THR A 4 -7.33 2.25 -1.89
CA THR A 4 -8.07 1.38 -0.97
C THR A 4 -7.25 0.93 0.25
N ALA A 5 -5.92 0.83 0.12
CA ALA A 5 -5.06 0.30 1.18
C ALA A 5 -4.74 1.31 2.28
N CYS A 6 -4.73 2.62 1.98
CA CYS A 6 -4.48 3.64 3.00
C CYS A 6 -5.69 3.97 3.88
N LYS A 7 -6.88 3.55 3.48
CA LYS A 7 -8.13 3.80 4.21
C LYS A 7 -8.62 2.58 5.00
N LYS A 8 -8.14 1.38 4.69
CA LYS A 8 -8.50 0.15 5.42
C LYS A 8 -7.46 -0.10 6.50
N LYS A 9 -7.89 -0.05 7.77
CA LYS A 9 -7.07 -0.41 8.94
C LYS A 9 -6.71 -1.92 8.94
N ASP A 10 -7.57 -2.75 8.32
CA ASP A 10 -7.37 -4.19 8.09
C ASP A 10 -6.90 -4.49 6.65
N PHE A 11 -5.87 -3.80 6.17
CA PHE A 11 -5.29 -4.20 4.89
C PHE A 11 -4.35 -5.38 5.12
N GLU A 12 -4.79 -6.59 4.73
CA GLU A 12 -3.91 -7.77 4.70
C GLU A 12 -2.66 -7.45 3.87
N GLU A 13 -1.53 -7.46 4.55
CA GLU A 13 -0.24 -7.21 3.94
C GLU A 13 0.00 -8.36 2.95
N SER A 14 0.05 -8.03 1.65
CA SER A 14 0.30 -9.05 0.64
C SER A 14 1.66 -9.68 0.92
N GLU A 15 1.77 -11.01 0.92
CA GLU A 15 3.01 -11.75 1.23
C GLU A 15 4.23 -11.31 0.39
N THR A 16 4.00 -10.72 -0.79
CA THR A 16 5.03 -10.12 -1.64
C THR A 16 4.72 -8.65 -1.98
N PRO A 17 4.87 -7.72 -1.02
CA PRO A 17 4.58 -6.32 -1.27
C PRO A 17 5.74 -5.68 -2.05
N LYS A 18 5.43 -5.02 -3.17
CA LYS A 18 6.41 -4.29 -4.00
C LYS A 18 6.44 -2.80 -3.71
N TYR A 19 5.39 -2.28 -3.10
CA TYR A 19 5.22 -0.86 -2.82
C TYR A 19 4.72 -0.68 -1.39
N CYS A 20 5.29 0.28 -0.67
CA CYS A 20 4.84 0.72 0.64
C CYS A 20 4.34 2.15 0.56
N CYS A 21 3.28 2.49 1.30
CA CYS A 21 2.87 3.85 1.44
C CYS A 21 3.73 4.61 2.45
N LYS A 22 4.41 5.68 2.02
CA LYS A 22 5.20 6.53 2.94
C LYS A 22 4.39 7.16 4.08
N LYS A 23 3.08 7.37 3.87
CA LYS A 23 2.21 8.08 4.84
C LYS A 23 1.47 7.12 5.79
N CYS A 24 1.04 5.97 5.26
CA CYS A 24 0.13 5.06 5.95
C CYS A 24 0.84 3.79 6.44
N GLY A 25 2.06 3.51 5.99
CA GLY A 25 2.75 2.23 6.22
C GLY A 25 2.21 1.05 5.41
N ALA A 26 1.03 1.17 4.79
CA ALA A 26 0.39 0.10 4.01
C ALA A 26 1.30 -0.45 2.90
N LYS A 27 1.57 -1.75 2.90
CA LYS A 27 2.36 -2.43 1.87
C LYS A 27 1.46 -3.19 0.91
N VAL A 28 1.71 -3.04 -0.38
CA VAL A 28 0.88 -3.54 -1.48
C VAL A 28 1.73 -4.05 -2.64
N LYS A 29 1.19 -4.96 -3.44
CA LYS A 29 1.83 -5.40 -4.68
C LYS A 29 1.75 -4.40 -5.83
N LYS A 30 0.68 -3.58 -5.87
CA LYS A 30 0.39 -2.62 -6.96
C LYS A 30 0.46 -1.18 -6.47
N GLU A 31 1.19 -0.34 -7.21
CA GLU A 31 1.41 1.08 -6.88
C GLU A 31 0.10 1.87 -6.68
N GLY A 32 -0.90 1.64 -7.54
CA GLY A 32 -2.17 2.36 -7.51
C GLY A 32 -3.05 2.10 -6.27
N LYS A 33 -2.70 1.12 -5.42
CA LYS A 33 -3.47 0.82 -4.20
C LYS A 33 -3.14 1.75 -3.02
N VAL A 34 -2.04 2.51 -3.09
CA VAL A 34 -1.56 3.36 -1.98
C VAL A 34 -1.42 4.83 -2.34
N CYS A 35 -1.64 5.72 -1.36
CA CYS A 35 -1.68 7.18 -1.58
C CYS A 35 -0.35 7.80 -1.95
N LYS A 36 0.73 7.40 -1.28
CA LYS A 36 2.11 7.80 -1.55
C LYS A 36 3.00 6.56 -1.72
N PRO A 37 2.94 5.88 -2.87
CA PRO A 37 3.72 4.68 -3.11
C PRO A 37 5.22 4.96 -3.04
N LYS A 38 5.95 4.04 -2.45
CA LYS A 38 7.41 3.92 -2.45
C LYS A 38 7.74 2.48 -2.80
N LYS A 39 8.58 2.24 -3.80
CA LYS A 39 9.04 0.87 -4.09
C LYS A 39 9.81 0.32 -2.88
N LEU A 40 9.44 -0.89 -2.48
CA LEU A 40 10.25 -1.75 -1.62
C LEU A 40 11.28 -2.42 -2.56
N LYS A 41 12.57 -2.39 -2.19
CA LYS A 41 13.64 -3.04 -2.94
C LYS A 41 13.57 -4.54 -2.74
#